data_AF-A0A9P6NZL7-F1
#
_entry.id   AF-A0A9P6NZL7-F1
#
_cell.length_a   1.000
_cell.length_b   1.000
_cell.length_c   1.000
_cell.angle_alpha   90.00
_cell.angle_beta   90.00
_cell.angle_gamma   90.00
#
_symmetry.space_group_name_H-M   'P 1'
#
loop_
_entity.id
_entity.type
_entity.pdbx_description
1 polymer ?
#
loop_
_entity_poly.entity_id
_entity_poly.type
_entity_poly.pdbx_seq_one_letter_code
_entity_poly.pdbx_strand_id
1 'polypeptide(L)'
;MAAHTITQGTISVILLTKSIRAISVEMLKNLALAGVGNITVLDHETVREEDLGSQFFLTHADINKNCALAAAPAIRALNPRVGVTVDQDNIHAKEDAYFQSFDIVCLIHSDPGLVSRVDQLRRDVNKPFYAADAFGWFGYIFCDLMRHTYTEEKKTLPPGAKSTQEPIVKRTKRIEQYDSFDVSMRKDWSDMTLKSLKKRVPVVYFLTQILLKFQQEHKRVPTEQDADLLKQNKADYLQQMGVSDPDILDDALVTDLARLFDTELAPIAAVVGGVLAQEIIRALSAKEFPIQNWFFYNGLDGSGVTQKI
;
A
#
# COMPACT_ATOMS: atom_id res chain seq x y z
N MET A 1 -24.69 13.04 19.72
CA MET A 1 -25.16 12.09 18.68
C MET A 1 -23.97 11.25 18.23
N ALA A 2 -24.10 9.93 18.42
CA ALA A 2 -23.20 8.79 18.17
C ALA A 2 -21.73 9.08 17.82
N ALA A 3 -20.83 8.74 18.76
CA ALA A 3 -19.46 8.36 18.40
C ALA A 3 -19.54 7.06 17.59
N HIS A 4 -19.07 7.05 16.35
CA HIS A 4 -18.80 5.81 15.63
C HIS A 4 -17.62 5.12 16.31
N THR A 5 -17.95 4.32 17.33
CA THR A 5 -17.15 3.17 17.72
C THR A 5 -17.06 2.29 16.49
N ILE A 6 -15.84 1.99 16.04
CA ILE A 6 -15.57 0.93 15.05
C ILE A 6 -16.36 -0.29 15.54
N THR A 7 -17.46 -0.63 14.86
CA THR A 7 -18.29 -1.77 15.24
C THR A 7 -17.42 -3.01 15.08
N GLN A 8 -16.99 -3.59 16.20
CA GLN A 8 -16.10 -4.75 16.34
C GLN A 8 -16.64 -6.06 15.71
N GLY A 9 -17.64 -6.00 14.82
CA GLY A 9 -18.34 -7.18 14.30
C GLY A 9 -18.44 -7.31 12.79
N THR A 10 -18.16 -6.28 11.97
CA THR A 10 -18.53 -6.32 10.55
C THR A 10 -17.42 -5.99 9.57
N ILE A 11 -16.35 -5.34 10.01
CA ILE A 11 -15.31 -4.87 9.07
C ILE A 11 -14.49 -6.06 8.60
N SER A 12 -14.56 -6.33 7.31
CA SER A 12 -13.76 -7.32 6.61
C SER A 12 -12.70 -6.63 5.76
N VAL A 13 -11.44 -6.87 6.09
CA VAL A 13 -10.29 -6.49 5.24
C VAL A 13 -9.82 -7.74 4.54
N ILE A 14 -9.76 -7.71 3.21
CA ILE A 14 -9.05 -8.75 2.47
C ILE A 14 -7.64 -8.30 2.12
N LEU A 15 -6.68 -9.12 2.52
CA LEU A 15 -5.31 -9.07 2.05
C LEU A 15 -5.17 -10.07 0.90
N LEU A 16 -4.64 -9.57 -0.20
CA LEU A 16 -4.53 -10.26 -1.45
C LEU A 16 -3.05 -10.27 -1.85
N THR A 17 -2.38 -11.41 -1.63
CA THR A 17 -0.93 -11.51 -1.81
C THR A 17 -0.51 -12.65 -2.73
N LYS A 18 0.63 -12.42 -3.37
CA LYS A 18 1.49 -13.46 -3.92
C LYS A 18 2.58 -13.76 -2.88
N SER A 19 2.33 -14.72 -2.00
CA SER A 19 3.07 -14.99 -0.74
C SER A 19 2.86 -13.88 0.30
N ILE A 20 2.53 -14.22 1.55
CA ILE A 20 2.33 -13.23 2.63
C ILE A 20 3.69 -12.69 3.02
N ARG A 21 4.11 -11.69 2.25
CA ARG A 21 5.44 -11.12 2.30
C ARG A 21 5.61 -10.13 3.44
N ALA A 22 6.82 -9.62 3.62
CA ALA A 22 7.22 -8.89 4.81
C ALA A 22 6.28 -7.70 5.15
N ILE A 23 5.90 -6.91 4.14
CA ILE A 23 4.96 -5.78 4.33
C ILE A 23 3.61 -6.26 4.85
N SER A 24 3.11 -7.36 4.27
CA SER A 24 1.83 -7.96 4.60
C SER A 24 1.80 -8.38 6.06
N VAL A 25 2.87 -9.01 6.54
CA VAL A 25 3.02 -9.47 7.93
C VAL A 25 2.99 -8.30 8.90
N GLU A 26 3.73 -7.24 8.60
CA GLU A 26 3.77 -6.00 9.39
C GLU A 26 2.40 -5.32 9.45
N MET A 27 1.73 -5.22 8.29
CA MET A 27 0.39 -4.68 8.21
C MET A 27 -0.62 -5.52 9.02
N LEU A 28 -0.64 -6.85 8.80
CA LEU A 28 -1.53 -7.79 9.46
C LEU A 28 -1.35 -7.76 10.98
N LYS A 29 -0.10 -7.71 11.45
CA LYS A 29 0.20 -7.57 12.88
C LYS A 29 -0.45 -6.32 13.45
N ASN A 30 -0.28 -5.17 12.80
CA ASN A 30 -0.83 -3.91 13.27
C ASN A 30 -2.37 -3.87 13.21
N LEU A 31 -2.98 -4.43 12.16
CA LEU A 31 -4.44 -4.53 12.06
C LEU A 31 -5.03 -5.46 13.13
N ALA A 32 -4.41 -6.62 13.37
CA ALA A 32 -4.83 -7.56 14.41
C ALA A 32 -4.73 -6.93 15.82
N LEU A 33 -3.61 -6.26 16.11
CA LEU A 33 -3.42 -5.53 17.38
C LEU A 33 -4.41 -4.37 17.55
N ALA A 34 -4.76 -3.68 16.47
CA ALA A 34 -5.79 -2.64 16.48
C ALA A 34 -7.22 -3.19 16.69
N GLY A 35 -7.41 -4.50 16.54
CA GLY A 35 -8.70 -5.16 16.76
C GLY A 35 -9.70 -4.90 15.64
N VAL A 36 -9.25 -4.88 14.39
CA VAL A 36 -10.17 -4.86 13.23
C VAL A 36 -11.04 -6.11 13.25
N GLY A 37 -12.33 -6.00 12.90
CA GLY A 37 -13.31 -7.08 13.13
C GLY A 37 -12.90 -8.43 12.54
N ASN A 38 -12.70 -8.48 11.23
CA ASN A 38 -12.31 -9.67 10.49
C ASN A 38 -11.22 -9.35 9.47
N ILE A 39 -10.25 -10.26 9.37
CA ILE A 39 -9.17 -10.25 8.37
C ILE A 39 -9.30 -11.54 7.55
N THR A 40 -9.48 -11.39 6.25
CA THR A 40 -9.36 -12.49 5.29
C THR A 40 -8.00 -12.39 4.61
N VAL A 41 -7.26 -13.49 4.63
CA VAL A 41 -5.95 -13.58 3.98
C VAL A 41 -6.07 -14.55 2.81
N LEU A 42 -6.01 -14.03 1.59
CA LEU A 42 -5.97 -14.82 0.36
C LEU A 42 -4.53 -14.98 -0.09
N ASP A 43 -4.05 -16.22 -0.07
CA ASP A 43 -2.75 -16.55 -0.63
C ASP A 43 -2.71 -17.99 -1.10
N HIS A 44 -2.29 -18.19 -2.35
CA HIS A 44 -2.18 -19.52 -2.96
C HIS A 44 -0.75 -20.07 -2.95
N GLU A 45 0.22 -19.26 -2.53
CA GLU A 45 1.62 -19.63 -2.52
C GLU A 45 1.95 -20.51 -1.31
N THR A 46 3.10 -21.16 -1.42
CA THR A 46 3.64 -22.08 -0.43
C THR A 46 4.87 -21.47 0.21
N VAL A 47 5.06 -21.70 1.52
CA VAL A 47 6.19 -21.19 2.28
C VAL A 47 7.49 -21.75 1.74
N ARG A 48 8.40 -20.83 1.37
CA ARG A 48 9.78 -21.09 0.97
C ARG A 48 10.71 -20.75 2.13
N GLU A 49 11.93 -21.28 2.07
CA GLU A 49 12.94 -21.02 3.11
C GLU A 49 13.31 -19.52 3.18
N GLU A 50 13.36 -18.83 2.04
CA GLU A 50 13.62 -17.39 1.96
C GLU A 50 12.58 -16.53 2.69
N ASP A 51 11.33 -16.98 2.75
CA ASP A 51 10.26 -16.23 3.41
C ASP A 51 10.51 -16.12 4.93
N LEU A 52 11.22 -17.09 5.53
CA LEU A 52 11.55 -17.09 6.96
C LEU A 52 12.46 -15.93 7.39
N GLY A 53 13.20 -15.34 6.44
CA GLY A 53 14.11 -14.22 6.71
C GLY A 53 13.40 -12.91 7.02
N SER A 54 12.17 -12.73 6.51
CA SER A 54 11.42 -11.48 6.60
C SER A 54 10.01 -11.65 7.20
N GLN A 55 9.49 -12.88 7.28
CA GLN A 55 8.17 -13.20 7.80
C GLN A 55 8.24 -13.82 9.21
N PHE A 56 8.07 -12.98 10.24
CA PHE A 56 8.13 -13.41 11.63
C PHE A 56 6.94 -14.25 12.14
N PHE A 57 5.95 -14.54 11.30
CA PHE A 57 4.85 -15.47 11.63
C PHE A 57 5.17 -16.93 11.33
N LEU A 58 6.21 -17.19 10.54
CA LEU A 58 6.54 -18.53 10.08
C LEU A 58 7.71 -19.13 10.86
N THR A 59 7.76 -20.45 10.86
CA THR A 59 8.86 -21.23 11.40
C THR A 59 9.40 -22.20 10.34
N HIS A 60 10.56 -22.80 10.58
CA HIS A 60 11.11 -23.84 9.69
C HIS A 60 10.15 -25.03 9.52
N ALA A 61 9.27 -25.28 10.50
CA ALA A 61 8.28 -26.35 10.43
C ALA A 61 7.12 -26.04 9.44
N ASP A 62 7.06 -24.82 8.91
CA ASP A 62 6.01 -24.36 8.01
C ASP A 62 6.40 -24.39 6.53
N ILE A 63 7.67 -24.68 6.21
CA ILE A 63 8.14 -24.86 4.84
C ILE A 63 7.26 -25.92 4.14
N ASN A 64 6.90 -25.64 2.88
CA ASN A 64 5.98 -26.44 2.06
C ASN A 64 4.49 -26.41 2.47
N LYS A 65 4.10 -25.64 3.49
CA LYS A 65 2.68 -25.37 3.78
C LYS A 65 2.22 -24.11 3.03
N ASN A 66 0.91 -23.97 2.83
CA ASN A 66 0.34 -22.72 2.32
C ASN A 66 0.68 -21.53 3.25
N CYS A 67 1.11 -20.41 2.68
CA CYS A 67 1.57 -19.23 3.43
C CYS A 67 0.49 -18.67 4.38
N ALA A 68 -0.74 -18.49 3.87
CA ALA A 68 -1.86 -17.97 4.66
C ALA A 68 -2.27 -18.90 5.78
N LEU A 69 -2.35 -20.20 5.49
CA LEU A 69 -2.67 -21.19 6.48
C LEU A 69 -1.62 -21.26 7.59
N ALA A 70 -0.34 -21.17 7.24
CA ALA A 70 0.77 -21.20 8.19
C ALA A 70 0.85 -19.95 9.06
N ALA A 71 0.58 -18.76 8.51
CA ALA A 71 0.62 -17.50 9.26
C ALA A 71 -0.61 -17.28 10.17
N ALA A 72 -1.77 -17.84 9.81
CA ALA A 72 -3.04 -17.58 10.51
C ALA A 72 -3.03 -17.85 12.03
N PRO A 73 -2.41 -18.91 12.57
CA PRO A 73 -2.33 -19.12 14.03
C PRO A 73 -1.62 -17.97 14.74
N ALA A 74 -0.51 -17.47 14.17
CA ALA A 74 0.23 -16.36 14.76
C ALA A 74 -0.58 -15.05 14.71
N ILE A 75 -1.29 -14.78 13.61
CA ILE A 75 -2.19 -13.62 13.49
C ILE A 75 -3.30 -13.68 14.55
N ARG A 76 -3.95 -14.85 14.71
CA ARG A 76 -5.00 -15.05 15.73
C ARG A 76 -4.48 -14.88 17.16
N ALA A 77 -3.25 -15.32 17.43
CA ALA A 77 -2.63 -15.19 18.75
C ALA A 77 -2.41 -13.74 19.18
N LEU A 78 -2.23 -12.81 18.23
CA LEU A 78 -2.09 -11.37 18.53
C LEU A 78 -3.37 -10.79 19.16
N ASN A 79 -4.53 -11.22 18.71
CA ASN A 79 -5.81 -10.75 19.24
C ASN A 79 -6.94 -11.75 18.96
N PRO A 80 -7.36 -12.57 19.95
CA PRO A 80 -8.42 -13.57 19.78
C PRO A 80 -9.80 -13.00 19.43
N ARG A 81 -10.01 -11.68 19.51
CA ARG A 81 -11.27 -11.03 19.12
C ARG A 81 -11.37 -10.75 17.62
N VAL A 82 -10.24 -10.82 16.91
CA VAL A 82 -10.19 -10.61 15.46
C VAL A 82 -10.48 -11.94 14.77
N GLY A 83 -11.51 -11.97 13.93
CA GLY A 83 -11.76 -13.11 13.07
C GLY A 83 -10.67 -13.20 12.00
N VAL A 84 -10.04 -14.37 11.84
CA VAL A 84 -9.03 -14.60 10.80
C VAL A 84 -9.50 -15.74 9.91
N THR A 85 -9.77 -15.42 8.65
CA THR A 85 -10.17 -16.37 7.61
C THR A 85 -9.02 -16.53 6.62
N VAL A 86 -8.79 -17.76 6.18
CA VAL A 86 -7.78 -18.10 5.17
C VAL A 86 -8.49 -18.56 3.92
N ASP A 87 -8.07 -18.02 2.78
CA ASP A 87 -8.47 -18.48 1.46
C ASP A 87 -7.19 -18.84 0.69
N GLN A 88 -7.17 -20.03 0.10
CA GLN A 88 -5.96 -20.61 -0.52
C GLN A 88 -6.04 -20.59 -2.05
N ASP A 89 -7.12 -20.07 -2.61
CA ASP A 89 -7.32 -20.06 -4.06
C ASP A 89 -6.46 -19.00 -4.73
N ASN A 90 -6.21 -19.20 -6.02
CA ASN A 90 -5.53 -18.20 -6.84
C ASN A 90 -6.42 -16.94 -6.99
N ILE A 91 -5.85 -15.78 -6.68
CA ILE A 91 -6.50 -14.48 -6.78
C ILE A 91 -7.06 -14.18 -8.18
N HIS A 92 -6.36 -14.60 -9.24
CA HIS A 92 -6.79 -14.39 -10.61
C HIS A 92 -8.02 -15.22 -11.00
N ALA A 93 -8.29 -16.30 -10.26
CA ALA A 93 -9.46 -17.14 -10.48
C ALA A 93 -10.70 -16.63 -9.72
N LYS A 94 -10.57 -15.61 -8.87
CA LYS A 94 -11.71 -15.06 -8.12
C LYS A 94 -12.63 -14.25 -9.02
N GLU A 95 -13.93 -14.42 -8.80
CA GLU A 95 -14.98 -13.64 -9.44
C GLU A 95 -15.04 -12.21 -8.86
N ASP A 96 -15.56 -11.27 -9.64
CA ASP A 96 -15.67 -9.86 -9.23
C ASP A 96 -16.47 -9.67 -7.93
N ALA A 97 -17.54 -10.45 -7.75
CA ALA A 97 -18.38 -10.44 -6.57
C ALA A 97 -17.61 -10.74 -5.28
N TYR A 98 -16.54 -11.53 -5.36
CA TYR A 98 -15.67 -11.82 -4.23
C TYR A 98 -15.05 -10.53 -3.70
N PHE A 99 -14.39 -9.75 -4.57
CA PHE A 99 -13.75 -8.50 -4.18
C PHE A 99 -14.76 -7.46 -3.69
N GLN A 100 -15.95 -7.39 -4.27
CA GLN A 100 -17.02 -6.44 -3.90
C GLN A 100 -17.60 -6.68 -2.50
N SER A 101 -17.55 -7.93 -2.02
CA SER A 101 -18.13 -8.31 -0.72
C SER A 101 -17.43 -7.65 0.48
N PHE A 102 -16.12 -7.43 0.41
CA PHE A 102 -15.30 -6.89 1.51
C PHE A 102 -15.54 -5.40 1.77
N ASP A 103 -15.19 -4.89 2.95
CA ASP A 103 -15.28 -3.45 3.27
C ASP A 103 -14.07 -2.69 2.74
N ILE A 104 -12.88 -3.28 2.87
CA ILE A 104 -11.64 -2.78 2.31
C ILE A 104 -10.93 -3.91 1.59
N VAL A 105 -10.40 -3.61 0.42
CA VAL A 105 -9.50 -4.50 -0.32
C VAL A 105 -8.11 -3.90 -0.35
N CYS A 106 -7.09 -4.67 0.04
CA CYS A 106 -5.70 -4.28 -0.04
C CYS A 106 -4.90 -5.32 -0.83
N LEU A 107 -4.37 -4.91 -1.99
CA LEU A 107 -3.46 -5.71 -2.80
C LEU A 107 -2.02 -5.43 -2.39
N ILE A 108 -1.24 -6.48 -2.17
CA ILE A 108 0.20 -6.34 -1.91
C ILE A 108 0.97 -7.26 -2.87
N HIS A 109 2.01 -6.72 -3.52
CA HIS A 109 2.77 -7.43 -4.57
C HIS A 109 1.92 -7.98 -5.71
N SER A 110 0.90 -7.23 -6.14
CA SER A 110 0.00 -7.62 -7.23
C SER A 110 0.38 -6.94 -8.54
N ASP A 111 0.13 -7.59 -9.67
CA ASP A 111 0.40 -7.00 -10.97
C ASP A 111 -0.52 -5.79 -11.25
N PRO A 112 -0.08 -4.84 -12.09
CA PRO A 112 -0.84 -3.61 -12.31
C PRO A 112 -2.20 -3.83 -12.98
N GLY A 113 -2.36 -4.92 -13.74
CA GLY A 113 -3.63 -5.26 -14.39
C GLY A 113 -4.68 -5.67 -13.37
N LEU A 114 -4.28 -6.49 -12.39
CA LEU A 114 -5.15 -6.85 -11.27
C LEU A 114 -5.45 -5.64 -10.38
N VAL A 115 -4.45 -4.80 -10.09
CA VAL A 115 -4.65 -3.55 -9.31
C VAL A 115 -5.70 -2.66 -9.98
N SER A 116 -5.56 -2.40 -11.28
CA SER A 116 -6.51 -1.61 -12.05
C SER A 116 -7.93 -2.22 -12.05
N ARG A 117 -8.04 -3.53 -12.32
CA ARG A 117 -9.33 -4.24 -12.31
C ARG A 117 -10.01 -4.13 -10.95
N VAL A 118 -9.31 -4.47 -9.87
CA VAL A 118 -9.91 -4.50 -8.53
C VAL A 118 -10.26 -3.09 -8.08
N ASP A 119 -9.38 -2.10 -8.29
CA ASP A 119 -9.68 -0.68 -8.00
C ASP A 119 -11.01 -0.25 -8.64
N GLN A 120 -11.22 -0.55 -9.93
CA GLN A 120 -12.47 -0.24 -10.63
C GLN A 120 -13.67 -0.97 -10.02
N LEU A 121 -13.56 -2.27 -9.72
CA LEU A 121 -14.63 -3.03 -9.07
C LEU A 121 -15.03 -2.45 -7.71
N ARG A 122 -14.04 -1.92 -6.96
CA ARG A 122 -14.24 -1.28 -5.66
C ARG A 122 -14.93 0.08 -5.78
N ARG A 123 -14.61 0.84 -6.83
CA ARG A 123 -15.34 2.06 -7.21
C ARG A 123 -16.81 1.78 -7.52
N ASP A 124 -17.10 0.73 -8.27
CA ASP A 124 -18.48 0.36 -8.67
C ASP A 124 -19.38 0.09 -7.46
N VAL A 125 -18.81 -0.39 -6.34
CA VAL A 125 -19.54 -0.62 -5.07
C VAL A 125 -19.27 0.45 -4.02
N ASN A 126 -18.54 1.52 -4.36
CA ASN A 126 -18.17 2.63 -3.49
C ASN A 126 -17.56 2.19 -2.14
N LYS A 127 -16.56 1.30 -2.19
CA LYS A 127 -15.82 0.86 -1.01
C LYS A 127 -14.30 0.99 -1.17
N PRO A 128 -13.55 1.33 -0.10
CA PRO A 128 -12.11 1.60 -0.18
C PRO A 128 -11.26 0.51 -0.83
N PHE A 129 -10.18 0.97 -1.47
CA PHE A 129 -9.15 0.16 -2.08
C PHE A 129 -7.75 0.69 -1.73
N TYR A 130 -6.81 -0.24 -1.55
CA TYR A 130 -5.39 0.04 -1.36
C TYR A 130 -4.56 -0.91 -2.22
N ALA A 131 -3.41 -0.43 -2.68
CA ALA A 131 -2.35 -1.27 -3.22
C ALA A 131 -1.01 -0.88 -2.60
N ALA A 132 -0.11 -1.83 -2.36
CA ALA A 132 1.20 -1.53 -1.81
C ALA A 132 2.26 -2.52 -2.30
N ASP A 133 3.51 -2.09 -2.29
CA ASP A 133 4.65 -2.92 -2.64
C ASP A 133 5.92 -2.35 -1.99
N ALA A 134 6.94 -3.20 -1.82
CA ALA A 134 8.29 -2.82 -1.45
C ALA A 134 9.28 -3.67 -2.23
N PHE A 135 10.32 -3.00 -2.71
CA PHE A 135 11.36 -3.57 -3.55
C PHE A 135 12.69 -2.98 -3.13
N GLY A 136 13.54 -3.81 -2.52
CA GLY A 136 14.81 -3.41 -1.95
C GLY A 136 14.63 -2.32 -0.89
N TRP A 137 15.15 -1.14 -1.18
CA TRP A 137 15.11 0.03 -0.28
C TRP A 137 13.84 0.88 -0.41
N PHE A 138 12.97 0.58 -1.37
CA PHE A 138 11.86 1.43 -1.72
C PHE A 138 10.52 0.77 -1.42
N GLY A 139 9.48 1.57 -1.27
CA GLY A 139 8.12 1.06 -1.28
C GLY A 139 7.11 2.15 -1.57
N TYR A 140 5.90 1.72 -1.91
CA TYR A 140 4.78 2.62 -2.15
C TYR A 140 3.50 2.10 -1.51
N ILE A 141 2.57 3.04 -1.30
CA ILE A 141 1.17 2.76 -1.00
C ILE A 141 0.34 3.62 -1.95
N PHE A 142 -0.59 3.00 -2.66
CA PHE A 142 -1.68 3.64 -3.36
C PHE A 142 -2.96 3.51 -2.53
N CYS A 143 -3.75 4.58 -2.49
CA CYS A 143 -4.99 4.67 -1.75
C CYS A 143 -6.08 5.26 -2.64
N ASP A 144 -7.22 4.56 -2.71
CA ASP A 144 -8.43 5.05 -3.35
C ASP A 144 -9.64 4.87 -2.44
N LEU A 145 -10.12 6.00 -1.93
CA LEU A 145 -11.32 6.06 -1.10
C LEU A 145 -12.52 6.69 -1.84
N MET A 146 -12.39 6.90 -3.15
CA MET A 146 -13.34 7.58 -4.02
C MET A 146 -13.77 8.94 -3.46
N ARG A 147 -14.94 9.00 -2.82
CA ARG A 147 -15.42 10.17 -2.08
C ARG A 147 -15.45 9.82 -0.60
N HIS A 148 -14.42 10.24 0.13
CA HIS A 148 -14.28 9.92 1.54
C HIS A 148 -14.64 11.11 2.43
N THR A 149 -15.44 10.87 3.46
CA THR A 149 -15.78 11.87 4.47
C THR A 149 -15.10 11.49 5.78
N TYR A 150 -14.29 12.40 6.34
CA TYR A 150 -13.62 12.20 7.63
C TYR A 150 -13.84 13.36 8.58
N THR A 151 -13.56 13.12 9.87
CA THR A 151 -13.61 14.15 10.91
C THR A 151 -12.19 14.58 11.32
N GLU A 152 -11.92 15.87 11.17
CA GLU A 152 -10.70 16.54 11.64
C GLU A 152 -10.96 17.15 13.02
N GLU A 153 -10.12 16.81 14.00
CA GLU A 153 -10.16 17.39 15.35
C GLU A 153 -9.03 18.40 15.54
N LYS A 154 -9.38 19.67 15.77
CA LYS A 154 -8.41 20.70 16.14
C LYS A 154 -8.54 21.02 17.62
N LYS A 155 -7.45 20.79 18.37
CA LYS A 155 -7.33 21.14 19.79
C LYS A 155 -6.77 22.55 19.92
N THR A 156 -7.48 23.42 20.60
CA THR A 156 -7.04 24.80 20.86
C THR A 156 -7.17 25.12 22.34
N LEU A 157 -6.13 25.70 22.92
CA LEU A 157 -6.23 26.30 24.25
C LEU A 157 -7.00 27.63 24.15
N PRO A 158 -7.84 27.96 25.15
CA PRO A 158 -8.42 29.28 25.25
C PRO A 158 -7.33 30.37 25.24
N PRO A 159 -7.57 31.55 24.65
CA PRO A 159 -6.62 32.66 24.71
C PRO A 159 -6.25 32.99 26.17
N GLY A 160 -4.95 32.98 26.49
CA GLY A 160 -4.44 33.22 27.85
C GLY A 160 -4.44 32.02 28.81
N ALA A 161 -4.87 30.84 28.36
CA ALA A 161 -4.84 29.61 29.16
C ALA A 161 -3.40 29.09 29.36
N LYS A 162 -3.12 28.60 30.57
CA LYS A 162 -1.87 27.85 30.87
C LYS A 162 -1.94 26.48 30.17
N SER A 163 -0.78 25.90 29.83
CA SER A 163 -0.73 24.60 29.12
C SER A 163 -1.33 23.43 29.91
N THR A 164 -1.64 23.61 31.19
CA THR A 164 -2.26 22.62 32.07
C THR A 164 -3.79 22.59 31.99
N GLN A 165 -4.43 23.52 31.27
CA GLN A 165 -5.89 23.51 31.08
C GLN A 165 -6.31 22.55 29.98
N GLU A 166 -7.52 21.99 30.11
CA GLU A 166 -8.09 21.13 29.09
C GLU A 166 -8.34 21.91 27.78
N PRO A 167 -7.89 21.39 26.62
CA PRO A 167 -8.06 22.06 25.34
C PRO A 167 -9.51 21.92 24.84
N ILE A 168 -10.00 22.96 24.18
CA ILE A 168 -11.27 22.92 23.44
C ILE A 168 -11.05 22.10 22.16
N VAL A 169 -11.90 21.10 21.92
CA VAL A 169 -11.84 20.26 20.72
C VAL A 169 -12.90 20.70 19.71
N LYS A 170 -12.46 21.28 18.59
CA LYS A 170 -13.34 21.58 17.46
C LYS A 170 -13.28 20.42 16.45
N ARG A 171 -14.44 19.85 16.13
CA ARG A 171 -14.60 18.78 15.14
C ARG A 171 -15.14 19.36 13.84
N THR A 172 -14.46 19.12 12.72
CA THR A 172 -14.89 19.56 11.39
C THR A 172 -14.98 18.37 10.46
N LYS A 173 -16.12 18.20 9.76
CA LYS A 173 -16.23 17.21 8.70
C LYS A 173 -15.58 17.74 7.43
N ARG A 174 -14.76 16.91 6.79
CA ARG A 174 -14.07 17.16 5.52
C ARG A 174 -14.48 16.09 4.51
N ILE A 175 -14.39 16.43 3.24
CA ILE A 175 -14.65 15.51 2.14
C ILE A 175 -13.48 15.60 1.18
N GLU A 176 -12.93 14.45 0.81
CA GLU A 176 -11.85 14.34 -0.16
C GLU A 176 -12.26 13.44 -1.31
N GLN A 177 -11.72 13.76 -2.48
CA GLN A 177 -11.93 13.01 -3.71
C GLN A 177 -10.63 12.39 -4.19
N TYR A 178 -10.67 11.10 -4.49
CA TYR A 178 -9.55 10.28 -4.89
C TYR A 178 -9.70 9.91 -6.37
N ASP A 179 -8.56 9.91 -7.06
CA ASP A 179 -8.44 9.47 -8.44
C ASP A 179 -8.10 7.98 -8.48
N SER A 180 -8.58 7.29 -9.53
CA SER A 180 -8.36 5.85 -9.68
C SER A 180 -6.89 5.55 -9.94
N PHE A 181 -6.51 4.28 -9.75
CA PHE A 181 -5.16 3.83 -10.06
C PHE A 181 -4.79 4.21 -11.49
N ASP A 182 -5.64 3.86 -12.45
CA ASP A 182 -5.48 4.17 -13.87
C ASP A 182 -5.34 5.67 -14.19
N VAL A 183 -6.12 6.53 -13.54
CA VAL A 183 -6.02 7.99 -13.75
C VAL A 183 -4.69 8.50 -13.20
N SER A 184 -4.31 8.06 -11.99
CA SER A 184 -3.07 8.50 -11.36
C SER A 184 -1.80 8.06 -12.12
N MET A 185 -1.87 6.94 -12.84
CA MET A 185 -0.79 6.44 -13.70
C MET A 185 -0.59 7.26 -14.98
N ARG A 186 -1.57 8.09 -15.37
CA ARG A 186 -1.56 8.89 -16.61
C ARG A 186 -1.30 10.37 -16.36
N LYS A 187 -0.66 10.72 -15.23
CA LYS A 187 -0.31 12.12 -14.95
C LYS A 187 0.48 12.70 -16.13
N ASP A 188 0.42 14.00 -16.36
CA ASP A 188 1.33 14.68 -17.29
C ASP A 188 2.18 15.66 -16.47
N TRP A 189 3.49 15.64 -16.70
CA TRP A 189 4.45 16.53 -16.03
C TRP A 189 4.99 17.63 -16.95
N SER A 190 4.52 17.72 -18.20
CA SER A 190 4.95 18.70 -19.20
C SER A 190 4.81 20.16 -18.74
N ASP A 191 3.82 20.45 -17.89
CA ASP A 191 3.57 21.79 -17.34
C ASP A 191 4.54 22.19 -16.20
N MET A 192 5.39 21.27 -15.71
CA MET A 192 6.31 21.52 -14.61
C MET A 192 7.73 21.76 -15.10
N THR A 193 8.37 22.81 -14.59
CA THR A 193 9.81 23.01 -14.80
C THR A 193 10.61 21.91 -14.12
N LEU A 194 11.75 21.52 -14.70
CA LEU A 194 12.64 20.49 -14.14
C LEU A 194 13.01 20.76 -12.67
N LYS A 195 13.29 22.02 -12.32
CA LYS A 195 13.60 22.42 -10.93
C LYS A 195 12.43 22.17 -9.98
N SER A 196 11.20 22.41 -10.44
CA SER A 196 9.99 22.14 -9.66
C SER A 196 9.76 20.64 -9.52
N LEU A 197 9.95 19.88 -10.61
CA LEU A 197 9.79 18.44 -10.64
C LEU A 197 10.73 17.75 -9.66
N LYS A 198 12.05 18.02 -9.74
CA LYS A 198 13.07 17.49 -8.82
C LYS A 198 12.81 17.87 -7.35
N LYS A 199 12.12 18.97 -7.09
CA LYS A 199 11.81 19.43 -5.72
C LYS A 199 10.52 18.80 -5.15
N ARG A 200 9.55 18.51 -6.01
CA ARG A 200 8.17 18.16 -5.58
C ARG A 200 7.83 16.70 -5.78
N VAL A 201 8.41 16.04 -6.78
CA VAL A 201 8.10 14.65 -7.11
C VAL A 201 9.25 13.76 -6.62
N PRO A 202 8.98 12.79 -5.72
CA PRO A 202 10.03 11.92 -5.20
C PRO A 202 10.60 11.01 -6.28
N VAL A 203 11.89 10.69 -6.21
CA VAL A 203 12.54 9.75 -7.16
C VAL A 203 11.86 8.38 -7.20
N VAL A 204 11.33 7.94 -6.06
CA VAL A 204 10.59 6.68 -5.90
C VAL A 204 9.31 6.66 -6.75
N TYR A 205 8.70 7.81 -7.03
CA TYR A 205 7.59 7.88 -7.98
C TYR A 205 8.04 7.38 -9.35
N PHE A 206 9.13 7.93 -9.90
CA PHE A 206 9.62 7.52 -11.23
C PHE A 206 10.03 6.05 -11.26
N LEU A 207 10.71 5.55 -10.20
CA LEU A 207 11.03 4.12 -10.06
C LEU A 207 9.77 3.25 -10.09
N THR A 208 8.74 3.63 -9.34
CA THR A 208 7.47 2.90 -9.28
C THR A 208 6.80 2.89 -10.66
N GLN A 209 6.79 4.02 -11.38
CA GLN A 209 6.20 4.09 -12.71
C GLN A 209 6.92 3.19 -13.72
N ILE A 210 8.25 3.14 -13.67
CA ILE A 210 9.05 2.26 -14.53
C ILE A 210 8.80 0.78 -14.21
N LEU A 211 8.76 0.44 -12.92
CA LEU A 211 8.42 -0.92 -12.46
C LEU A 211 7.04 -1.34 -12.98
N LEU A 212 6.02 -0.51 -12.77
CA LEU A 212 4.65 -0.82 -13.17
C LEU A 212 4.54 -0.91 -14.71
N LYS A 213 5.22 -0.04 -15.45
CA LYS A 213 5.30 -0.12 -16.93
C LYS A 213 5.94 -1.43 -17.39
N PHE A 214 7.05 -1.83 -16.80
CA PHE A 214 7.70 -3.11 -17.11
C PHE A 214 6.75 -4.29 -16.86
N GLN A 215 6.09 -4.33 -15.70
CA GLN A 215 5.14 -5.40 -15.37
C GLN A 215 3.94 -5.42 -16.31
N GLN A 216 3.44 -4.25 -16.74
CA GLN A 216 2.35 -4.14 -17.71
C GLN A 216 2.75 -4.68 -19.09
N GLU A 217 3.96 -4.40 -19.56
CA GLU A 217 4.43 -4.80 -20.89
C GLU A 217 4.84 -6.28 -20.93
N HIS A 218 5.58 -6.74 -19.93
CA HIS A 218 6.19 -8.07 -19.92
C HIS A 218 5.37 -9.12 -19.15
N LYS A 219 4.33 -8.71 -18.42
CA LYS A 219 3.46 -9.60 -17.62
C LYS A 219 4.24 -10.45 -16.60
N ARG A 220 5.34 -9.92 -16.10
CA ARG A 220 6.20 -10.52 -15.07
C ARG A 220 6.93 -9.44 -14.29
N VAL A 221 7.51 -9.85 -13.17
CA VAL A 221 8.40 -9.00 -12.38
C VAL A 221 9.79 -8.92 -13.03
N PRO A 222 10.55 -7.83 -12.80
CA PRO A 222 11.92 -7.74 -13.28
C PRO A 222 12.85 -8.70 -12.54
N THR A 223 13.91 -9.10 -13.23
CA THR A 223 15.04 -9.88 -12.71
C THR A 223 16.33 -9.10 -12.94
N GLU A 224 17.45 -9.58 -12.39
CA GLU A 224 18.76 -8.91 -12.56
C GLU A 224 19.17 -8.73 -14.02
N GLN A 225 18.64 -9.55 -14.94
CA GLN A 225 18.94 -9.51 -16.38
C GLN A 225 18.16 -8.40 -17.12
N ASP A 226 17.18 -7.79 -16.47
CA ASP A 226 16.25 -6.85 -17.10
C ASP A 226 16.65 -5.38 -16.93
N ALA A 227 17.85 -5.10 -16.41
CA ALA A 227 18.32 -3.74 -16.17
C ALA A 227 18.26 -2.86 -17.44
N ASP A 228 18.62 -3.42 -18.60
CA ASP A 228 18.58 -2.68 -19.87
C ASP A 228 17.14 -2.44 -20.37
N LEU A 229 16.24 -3.41 -20.17
CA LEU A 229 14.82 -3.23 -20.46
C LEU A 229 14.20 -2.15 -19.57
N LEU A 230 14.51 -2.14 -18.28
CA LEU A 230 14.04 -1.11 -17.35
C LEU A 230 14.56 0.29 -17.72
N LYS A 231 15.81 0.40 -18.19
CA LYS A 231 16.36 1.68 -18.70
C LYS A 231 15.66 2.12 -19.98
N GLN A 232 15.28 1.19 -20.86
CA GLN A 232 14.44 1.49 -22.01
C GLN A 232 13.06 1.98 -21.57
N ASN A 233 12.40 1.28 -20.64
CA ASN A 233 11.12 1.72 -20.07
C ASN A 233 11.21 3.11 -19.41
N LYS A 234 12.33 3.43 -18.74
CA LYS A 234 12.62 4.77 -18.23
C LYS A 234 12.63 5.81 -19.34
N ALA A 235 13.40 5.59 -20.40
CA ALA A 235 13.50 6.53 -21.51
C ALA A 235 12.13 6.79 -22.16
N ASP A 236 11.39 5.71 -22.44
CA ASP A 236 10.04 5.78 -23.01
C ASP A 236 9.06 6.52 -22.10
N TYR A 237 9.09 6.23 -20.80
CA TYR A 237 8.22 6.89 -19.82
C TYR A 237 8.51 8.39 -19.72
N LEU A 238 9.79 8.78 -19.57
CA LEU A 238 10.15 10.20 -19.45
C LEU A 238 9.77 10.98 -20.71
N GLN A 239 9.96 10.39 -21.90
CA GLN A 239 9.53 10.98 -23.16
C GLN A 239 8.00 11.16 -23.22
N GLN A 240 7.23 10.14 -22.83
CA GLN A 240 5.77 10.20 -22.84
C GLN A 240 5.20 11.28 -21.90
N MET A 241 5.92 11.57 -20.81
CA MET A 241 5.50 12.50 -19.75
C MET A 241 6.05 13.93 -19.95
N GLY A 242 6.70 14.20 -21.08
CA GLY A 242 7.31 15.48 -21.39
C GLY A 242 8.50 15.85 -20.51
N VAL A 243 9.15 14.87 -19.86
CA VAL A 243 10.32 15.10 -19.00
C VAL A 243 11.59 15.00 -19.81
N SER A 244 12.26 16.14 -20.04
CA SER A 244 13.43 16.24 -20.92
C SER A 244 14.76 15.85 -20.27
N ASP A 245 14.82 15.76 -18.93
CA ASP A 245 16.04 15.48 -18.18
C ASP A 245 16.08 14.01 -17.73
N PRO A 246 16.88 13.15 -18.39
CA PRO A 246 17.00 11.73 -18.02
C PRO A 246 17.66 11.53 -16.64
N ASP A 247 18.38 12.53 -16.11
CA ASP A 247 19.08 12.46 -14.82
C ASP A 247 18.13 12.71 -13.63
N ILE A 248 16.82 12.86 -13.89
CA ILE A 248 15.82 12.90 -12.81
C ILE A 248 15.76 11.60 -12.01
N LEU A 249 16.18 10.50 -12.64
CA LEU A 249 16.29 9.19 -12.03
C LEU A 249 17.62 8.56 -12.46
N ASP A 250 18.50 8.25 -11.51
CA ASP A 250 19.79 7.63 -11.82
C ASP A 250 19.62 6.22 -12.40
N ASP A 251 20.37 5.89 -13.46
CA ASP A 251 20.43 4.55 -14.05
C ASP A 251 20.96 3.50 -13.06
N ALA A 252 21.76 3.91 -12.08
CA ALA A 252 22.17 3.05 -10.98
C ALA A 252 20.95 2.57 -10.17
N LEU A 253 20.02 3.46 -9.84
CA LEU A 253 18.79 3.11 -9.13
C LEU A 253 17.88 2.20 -9.96
N VAL A 254 17.82 2.41 -11.27
CA VAL A 254 17.07 1.52 -12.19
C VAL A 254 17.71 0.13 -12.26
N THR A 255 19.04 0.06 -12.24
CA THR A 255 19.76 -1.22 -12.18
C THR A 255 19.54 -1.91 -10.84
N ASP A 256 19.53 -1.16 -9.74
CA ASP A 256 19.23 -1.68 -8.40
C ASP A 256 17.78 -2.17 -8.29
N LEU A 257 16.82 -1.50 -8.96
CA LEU A 257 15.44 -2.00 -9.06
C LEU A 257 15.41 -3.40 -9.68
N ALA A 258 16.16 -3.65 -10.76
CA ALA A 258 16.23 -4.97 -11.39
C ALA A 258 16.78 -6.04 -10.44
N ARG A 259 17.82 -5.68 -9.66
CA ARG A 259 18.48 -6.59 -8.72
C ARG A 259 17.69 -6.86 -7.45
N LEU A 260 17.11 -5.81 -6.89
CA LEU A 260 16.56 -5.83 -5.54
C LEU A 260 15.04 -5.93 -5.53
N PHE A 261 14.38 -6.04 -6.69
CA PHE A 261 12.92 -6.12 -6.76
C PHE A 261 12.35 -7.19 -5.82
N ASP A 262 12.89 -8.41 -5.90
CA ASP A 262 12.41 -9.54 -5.10
C ASP A 262 13.01 -9.56 -3.68
N THR A 263 13.82 -8.57 -3.32
CA THR A 263 14.43 -8.44 -2.00
C THR A 263 13.54 -7.62 -1.08
N GLU A 264 13.11 -8.21 0.02
CA GLU A 264 12.39 -7.51 1.07
C GLU A 264 13.26 -7.28 2.29
N LEU A 265 13.41 -6.02 2.67
CA LEU A 265 14.14 -5.62 3.86
C LEU A 265 13.17 -5.39 5.01
N ALA A 266 13.35 -6.11 6.12
CA ALA A 266 12.49 -5.98 7.29
C ALA A 266 12.27 -4.53 7.79
N PRO A 267 13.29 -3.64 7.81
CA PRO A 267 13.08 -2.23 8.16
C PRO A 267 12.14 -1.49 7.21
N ILE A 268 12.22 -1.78 5.90
CA ILE A 268 11.38 -1.17 4.87
C ILE A 268 9.94 -1.67 5.03
N ALA A 269 9.78 -3.00 5.19
CA ALA A 269 8.50 -3.62 5.45
C ALA A 269 7.81 -3.08 6.71
N ALA A 270 8.55 -2.87 7.79
CA ALA A 270 8.03 -2.31 9.04
C ALA A 270 7.50 -0.88 8.87
N VAL A 271 8.22 -0.03 8.10
CA VAL A 271 7.78 1.33 7.82
C VAL A 271 6.55 1.32 6.91
N VAL A 272 6.63 0.68 5.75
CA VAL A 272 5.54 0.68 4.77
C VAL A 272 4.30 -0.04 5.30
N GLY A 273 4.45 -1.23 5.88
CA GLY A 273 3.36 -1.99 6.49
C GLY A 273 2.73 -1.29 7.69
N GLY A 274 3.53 -0.57 8.48
CA GLY A 274 3.04 0.28 9.57
C GLY A 274 2.19 1.45 9.09
N VAL A 275 2.67 2.21 8.10
CA VAL A 275 1.93 3.31 7.49
C VAL A 275 0.63 2.78 6.84
N LEU A 276 0.72 1.69 6.08
CA LEU A 276 -0.43 1.08 5.40
C LEU A 276 -1.52 0.66 6.40
N ALA A 277 -1.16 -0.04 7.48
CA ALA A 277 -2.13 -0.42 8.50
C ALA A 277 -2.79 0.80 9.15
N GLN A 278 -2.01 1.84 9.45
CA GLN A 278 -2.54 3.08 10.03
C GLN A 278 -3.51 3.78 9.08
N GLU A 279 -3.25 3.78 7.78
CA GLU A 279 -4.14 4.35 6.77
C GLU A 279 -5.46 3.56 6.65
N ILE A 280 -5.39 2.23 6.65
CA ILE A 280 -6.57 1.38 6.69
C ILE A 280 -7.41 1.68 7.95
N ILE A 281 -6.79 1.82 9.12
CA ILE A 281 -7.48 2.17 10.37
C ILE A 281 -8.11 3.57 10.28
N ARG A 282 -7.43 4.55 9.67
CA ARG A 282 -7.99 5.90 9.44
C ARG A 282 -9.21 5.87 8.54
N ALA A 283 -9.15 5.16 7.42
CA ALA A 283 -10.29 5.01 6.51
C ALA A 283 -11.48 4.33 7.20
N LEU A 284 -11.24 3.27 7.98
CA LEU A 284 -12.29 2.57 8.73
C LEU A 284 -12.91 3.42 9.84
N SER A 285 -12.10 4.23 10.52
CA SER A 285 -12.57 5.07 11.62
C SER A 285 -13.16 6.40 11.16
N ALA A 286 -12.97 6.78 9.88
CA ALA A 286 -13.33 8.09 9.32
C ALA A 286 -12.80 9.27 10.15
N LYS A 287 -11.57 9.13 10.65
CA LYS A 287 -10.87 10.12 11.48
C LYS A 287 -9.54 10.50 10.84
N GLU A 288 -9.23 11.79 10.98
CA GLU A 288 -8.02 12.40 10.41
C GLU A 288 -7.99 12.34 8.89
N PHE A 289 -7.08 13.10 8.29
CA PHE A 289 -6.88 13.11 6.85
C PHE A 289 -6.09 11.85 6.43
N PRO A 290 -6.65 10.99 5.57
CA PRO A 290 -5.91 9.87 4.98
C PRO A 290 -4.94 10.36 3.89
N ILE A 291 -3.94 9.54 3.58
CA ILE A 291 -3.01 9.76 2.46
C ILE A 291 -3.81 9.86 1.16
N GLN A 292 -3.54 10.89 0.36
CA GLN A 292 -4.20 11.15 -0.90
C GLN A 292 -3.17 11.43 -2.00
N ASN A 293 -3.00 10.59 -3.01
CA ASN A 293 -3.44 9.19 -3.15
C ASN A 293 -2.26 8.21 -3.14
N TRP A 294 -1.03 8.73 -3.25
CA TRP A 294 0.18 7.94 -3.19
C TRP A 294 1.03 8.31 -1.98
N PHE A 295 1.68 7.31 -1.39
CA PHE A 295 2.78 7.47 -0.47
C PHE A 295 3.97 6.70 -1.01
N PHE A 296 5.14 7.32 -0.94
CA PHE A 296 6.40 6.74 -1.38
C PHE A 296 7.40 6.80 -0.24
N TYR A 297 8.09 5.69 -0.02
CA TYR A 297 9.15 5.58 0.96
C TYR A 297 10.49 5.30 0.29
N ASN A 298 11.49 6.08 0.67
CA ASN A 298 12.88 5.93 0.25
C ASN A 298 13.74 5.53 1.46
N GLY A 299 14.14 4.26 1.52
CA GLY A 299 14.98 3.73 2.58
C GLY A 299 16.43 4.21 2.55
N LEU A 300 16.89 4.80 1.44
CA LEU A 300 18.26 5.31 1.33
C LEU A 300 18.48 6.62 2.10
N ASP A 301 17.44 7.47 2.16
CA ASP A 301 17.47 8.75 2.89
C ASP A 301 16.44 8.84 4.02
N GLY A 302 15.61 7.81 4.20
CA GLY A 302 14.56 7.73 5.21
C GLY A 302 13.33 8.60 4.93
N SER A 303 13.20 9.17 3.72
CA SER A 303 12.08 10.04 3.39
C SER A 303 10.79 9.24 3.12
N GLY A 304 9.68 9.74 3.68
CA GLY A 304 8.32 9.29 3.37
C GLY A 304 7.50 10.46 2.85
N VAL A 305 7.07 10.41 1.60
CA VAL A 305 6.41 11.54 0.92
C VAL A 305 5.05 11.10 0.40
N THR A 306 4.02 11.88 0.74
CA THR A 306 2.69 11.74 0.15
C THR A 306 2.58 12.62 -1.08
N GLN A 307 2.08 12.07 -2.18
CA GLN A 307 1.85 12.78 -3.42
C GLN A 307 0.40 12.58 -3.87
N LYS A 308 -0.30 13.68 -4.07
CA LYS A 308 -1.56 13.70 -4.81
C LYS A 308 -1.26 13.79 -6.29
N ILE A 309 -1.67 12.77 -7.05
CA ILE A 309 -1.35 12.61 -8.47
C ILE A 309 -2.64 12.70 -9.28
#